data_AF-A0A9D8JW98-F1
#
_entry.id   AF-A0A9D8JW98-F1
#
_cell.length_a   1.000
_cell.length_b   1.000
_cell.length_c   1.000
_cell.angle_alpha   90.00
_cell.angle_beta   90.00
_cell.angle_gamma   90.00
#
_symmetry.space_group_name_H-M   'P 1'
#
loop_
_entity.id
_entity.type
_entity.pdbx_description
1 polymer ?
#
loop_
_entity_poly.entity_id
_entity_poly.type
_entity_poly.pdbx_seq_one_letter_code
_entity_poly.pdbx_strand_id
1 'polypeptide(L)'
;MIDERRKWGVIIAAGLAVRLIIAWLPVTTLIPHTLPDDAFIYFVIARNIAAGLGATFDGVKPTNGFHPLWALLIAPIFRFAPNGDLAAHLVLTLGAVCDVVAGWLGGSVVGWFGGWEDRSLARRASLAVMALYLFNPRIGQWIGNRVDDDDAVRVRGRLGAADGVA
;
A
#
# COMPACT_ATOMS: atom_id res chain seq x y z
N MET A 1 8.34 33.74 -4.68
CA MET A 1 9.33 32.76 -4.19
C MET A 1 8.65 31.88 -3.14
N ILE A 2 8.41 30.60 -3.45
CA ILE A 2 7.69 29.67 -2.53
C ILE A 2 8.67 29.19 -1.46
N ASP A 3 8.27 29.26 -0.18
CA ASP A 3 9.04 28.75 0.96
C ASP A 3 9.35 27.25 0.83
N GLU A 4 10.50 26.82 1.31
CA GLU A 4 10.97 25.44 1.18
C GLU A 4 10.03 24.46 1.88
N ARG A 5 9.52 24.78 3.07
CA ARG A 5 8.54 23.91 3.76
C ARG A 5 7.27 23.73 2.92
N ARG A 6 6.88 24.79 2.19
CA ARG A 6 5.74 24.75 1.29
C ARG A 6 5.99 23.85 0.08
N LYS A 7 7.22 23.78 -0.46
CA LYS A 7 7.57 22.84 -1.55
C LYS A 7 7.46 21.38 -1.13
N TRP A 8 7.93 21.05 0.07
CA TRP A 8 7.79 19.70 0.64
C TRP A 8 6.33 19.30 0.79
N GLY A 9 5.53 20.20 1.38
CA GLY A 9 4.10 19.98 1.54
C GLY A 9 3.38 19.76 0.20
N VAL A 10 3.74 20.51 -0.84
CA VAL A 10 3.17 20.35 -2.18
C VAL A 10 3.52 18.99 -2.80
N ILE A 11 4.78 18.55 -2.72
CA ILE A 11 5.20 17.25 -3.27
C ILE A 11 4.51 16.09 -2.54
N ILE A 12 4.45 16.17 -1.21
CA ILE A 12 3.75 15.19 -0.38
C ILE A 12 2.26 15.14 -0.72
N ALA A 13 1.59 16.29 -0.77
CA ALA A 13 0.17 16.37 -1.07
C ALA A 13 -0.13 15.86 -2.48
N ALA A 14 0.68 16.21 -3.48
CA ALA A 14 0.52 15.73 -4.84
C ALA A 14 0.78 14.21 -4.94
N GLY A 15 1.83 13.70 -4.31
CA GLY A 15 2.14 12.27 -4.29
C GLY A 15 1.08 11.42 -3.59
N LEU A 16 0.51 11.95 -2.49
CA LEU A 16 -0.63 11.35 -1.80
C LEU A 16 -1.87 11.38 -2.68
N ALA A 17 -2.20 12.53 -3.26
CA ALA A 17 -3.39 12.69 -4.10
C ALA A 17 -3.40 11.71 -5.28
N VAL A 18 -2.27 11.56 -5.98
CA VAL A 18 -2.15 10.59 -7.09
C VAL A 18 -2.42 9.16 -6.61
N ARG A 19 -1.85 8.76 -5.47
CA ARG A 19 -2.06 7.40 -4.92
C ARG A 19 -3.48 7.18 -4.43
N LEU A 20 -4.11 8.20 -3.83
CA LEU A 20 -5.50 8.10 -3.42
C LEU A 20 -6.44 8.00 -4.64
N ILE A 21 -6.15 8.73 -5.72
CA ILE A 21 -6.90 8.58 -6.98
C ILE A 21 -6.79 7.14 -7.48
N ILE A 22 -5.58 6.57 -7.51
CA ILE A 22 -5.36 5.18 -7.93
C ILE A 22 -6.09 4.21 -6.99
N ALA A 23 -5.90 4.33 -5.67
CA ALA A 23 -6.46 3.46 -4.65
C ALA A 23 -7.99 3.36 -4.67
N TRP A 24 -8.67 4.34 -5.29
CA TRP A 24 -10.12 4.43 -5.41
C TRP A 24 -10.65 4.19 -6.84
N LEU A 25 -9.79 3.76 -7.77
CA LEU A 25 -10.24 3.23 -9.06
C LEU A 25 -11.06 1.94 -8.87
N PRO A 26 -11.94 1.58 -9.82
CA PRO A 26 -12.71 0.35 -9.73
C PRO A 26 -11.81 -0.86 -9.47
N VAL A 27 -12.25 -1.78 -8.60
CA VAL A 27 -11.49 -2.98 -8.24
C VAL A 27 -11.14 -3.82 -9.48
N THR A 28 -12.00 -3.83 -10.50
CA THR A 28 -11.74 -4.47 -11.80
C THR A 28 -10.51 -3.91 -12.53
N THR A 29 -10.15 -2.65 -12.28
CA THR A 29 -8.93 -2.03 -12.81
C THR A 29 -7.75 -2.28 -11.86
N LEU A 30 -7.99 -2.23 -10.55
CA LEU A 30 -6.96 -2.41 -9.52
C LEU A 30 -6.35 -3.81 -9.52
N ILE A 31 -7.15 -4.86 -9.66
CA ILE A 31 -6.68 -6.26 -9.64
C ILE A 31 -5.56 -6.49 -10.67
N PRO A 32 -5.76 -6.22 -11.97
CA PRO A 32 -4.71 -6.50 -12.97
C PRO A 32 -3.52 -5.54 -12.95
N HIS A 33 -3.62 -4.36 -12.33
CA HIS A 33 -2.61 -3.30 -12.47
C HIS A 33 -1.94 -2.84 -11.18
N THR A 34 -2.50 -3.14 -10.01
CA THR A 34 -2.10 -2.51 -8.75
C THR A 34 -2.10 -3.48 -7.57
N LEU A 35 -3.04 -4.43 -7.51
CA LEU A 35 -3.07 -5.45 -6.48
C LEU A 35 -2.28 -6.68 -6.96
N PRO A 36 -1.13 -7.01 -6.35
CA PRO A 36 -0.43 -8.25 -6.66
C PRO A 36 -1.23 -9.45 -6.11
N ASP A 37 -1.05 -10.62 -6.71
CA ASP A 37 -1.70 -11.87 -6.25
C ASP A 37 -1.48 -12.15 -4.75
N ASP A 38 -0.28 -11.86 -4.27
CA ASP A 38 0.08 -12.05 -2.87
C ASP A 38 -0.78 -11.19 -1.92
N ALA A 39 -1.35 -10.06 -2.38
CA ALA A 39 -2.22 -9.23 -1.56
C ALA A 39 -3.44 -10.01 -1.05
N PHE A 40 -3.98 -10.93 -1.86
CA PHE A 40 -5.12 -11.75 -1.45
C PHE A 40 -4.77 -12.74 -0.33
N ILE A 41 -3.52 -13.22 -0.30
CA ILE A 41 -3.03 -14.04 0.82
C ILE A 41 -3.05 -13.22 2.11
N TYR A 42 -2.60 -11.95 2.05
CA TYR A 42 -2.69 -11.05 3.20
C TYR A 42 -4.12 -10.75 3.61
N PHE A 43 -5.06 -10.61 2.66
CA PHE A 43 -6.47 -10.35 2.97
C PHE A 43 -7.11 -11.51 3.73
N VAL A 44 -6.81 -12.76 3.33
CA VAL A 44 -7.29 -13.95 4.05
C VAL A 44 -6.70 -14.02 5.45
N ILE A 45 -5.38 -13.87 5.60
CA ILE A 45 -4.71 -13.90 6.90
C ILE A 45 -5.24 -12.79 7.82
N ALA A 46 -5.41 -11.58 7.30
CA ALA A 46 -5.94 -10.44 8.04
C ALA A 46 -7.38 -10.66 8.52
N ARG A 47 -8.24 -11.24 7.67
CA ARG A 47 -9.60 -11.65 8.03
C ARG A 47 -9.59 -12.70 9.14
N ASN A 48 -8.73 -13.71 9.05
CA ASN A 48 -8.62 -14.76 10.07
C ASN A 48 -8.11 -14.21 11.41
N ILE A 49 -7.13 -13.31 11.39
CA ILE A 49 -6.68 -12.59 12.58
C ILE A 49 -7.84 -11.78 13.19
N ALA A 50 -8.58 -11.03 12.37
CA ALA A 50 -9.72 -10.23 12.80
C ALA A 50 -10.89 -11.08 13.36
N ALA A 51 -11.02 -12.32 12.91
CA ALA A 51 -11.98 -13.31 13.40
C ALA A 51 -11.50 -14.05 14.67
N GLY A 52 -10.27 -13.81 15.13
CA GLY A 52 -9.70 -14.50 16.30
C GLY A 52 -9.14 -15.89 16.00
N LEU A 53 -9.05 -16.30 14.72
CA LEU A 53 -8.47 -17.57 14.28
C LEU A 53 -6.93 -17.53 14.22
N GLY A 54 -6.33 -16.37 14.54
CA GLY A 54 -4.89 -16.15 14.48
C GLY A 54 -4.37 -16.01 13.05
N ALA A 55 -3.04 -16.03 12.92
CA ALA A 55 -2.37 -15.94 11.64
C ALA A 55 -2.41 -17.29 10.89
N THR A 56 -3.54 -17.55 10.24
CA THR A 56 -3.82 -18.80 9.51
C THR A 56 -4.31 -18.48 8.11
N PHE A 57 -4.12 -19.39 7.16
CA PHE A 57 -4.72 -19.28 5.82
C PHE A 57 -6.00 -20.11 5.70
N ASP A 58 -5.97 -21.33 6.25
CA ASP A 58 -7.08 -22.29 6.28
C ASP A 58 -7.96 -22.17 7.54
N GLY A 59 -7.65 -21.24 8.46
CA GLY A 59 -8.34 -21.10 9.73
C GLY A 59 -7.89 -22.08 10.83
N VAL A 60 -6.97 -23.01 10.53
CA VAL A 60 -6.59 -24.11 11.44
C VAL A 60 -5.10 -24.11 11.75
N LYS A 61 -4.26 -24.05 10.73
CA LYS A 61 -2.80 -24.16 10.90
C LYS A 61 -2.15 -22.77 10.91
N PRO A 62 -1.35 -22.44 11.95
CA PRO A 62 -0.57 -21.23 11.96
C PRO A 62 0.37 -21.16 10.75
N THR A 63 0.44 -20.00 10.11
CA THR A 63 1.43 -19.67 9.08
C THR A 63 2.41 -18.63 9.60
N ASN A 64 3.59 -18.57 9.01
CA ASN A 64 4.63 -17.57 9.30
C ASN A 64 5.26 -16.98 8.01
N GLY A 65 4.80 -17.39 6.83
CA GLY A 65 5.32 -16.97 5.53
C GLY A 65 4.79 -15.61 5.05
N PHE A 66 4.60 -14.65 5.95
CA PHE A 66 4.06 -13.33 5.65
C PHE A 66 4.73 -12.26 6.52
N HIS A 67 4.59 -10.98 6.15
CA HIS A 67 5.11 -9.86 6.94
C HIS A 67 4.18 -9.55 8.12
N PRO A 68 4.56 -9.83 9.39
CA PRO A 68 3.61 -9.80 10.50
C PRO A 68 3.07 -8.40 10.80
N LEU A 69 3.94 -7.37 10.73
CA LEU A 69 3.54 -5.99 10.98
C LEU A 69 2.46 -5.54 9.97
N TRP A 70 2.63 -5.87 8.69
CA TRP A 70 1.68 -5.50 7.66
C TRP A 70 0.33 -6.19 7.85
N ALA A 71 0.33 -7.50 8.11
CA ALA A 71 -0.91 -8.25 8.37
C ALA A 71 -1.67 -7.71 9.60
N LEU A 72 -0.95 -7.36 10.68
CA LEU A 72 -1.56 -6.76 11.87
C LEU A 72 -2.13 -5.36 11.60
N LEU A 73 -1.48 -4.55 10.77
CA LEU A 73 -1.97 -3.22 10.41
C LEU A 73 -3.25 -3.28 9.57
N ILE A 74 -3.38 -4.26 8.66
CA ILE A 74 -4.57 -4.40 7.82
C ILE A 74 -5.69 -5.22 8.46
N ALA A 75 -5.42 -6.06 9.48
CA ALA A 75 -6.44 -6.87 10.15
C ALA A 75 -7.64 -6.06 10.68
N PRO A 76 -7.47 -4.89 11.34
CA PRO A 76 -8.60 -4.06 11.73
C PRO A 76 -9.49 -3.63 10.56
N ILE A 77 -8.93 -3.42 9.37
CA ILE A 77 -9.73 -3.06 8.18
C ILE A 77 -10.73 -4.18 7.88
N PHE A 78 -10.30 -5.44 7.90
CA PHE A 78 -11.18 -6.59 7.65
C PHE A 78 -12.18 -6.85 8.79
N ARG A 79 -11.96 -6.28 9.98
CA ARG A 79 -12.96 -6.29 11.05
C ARG A 79 -14.11 -5.31 10.80
N PHE A 80 -13.84 -4.15 10.21
CA PHE A 80 -14.82 -3.07 10.03
C PHE A 80 -15.35 -2.92 8.60
N ALA A 81 -14.64 -3.46 7.61
CA ALA A 81 -15.02 -3.49 6.20
C ALA A 81 -15.11 -4.95 5.73
N PRO A 82 -16.23 -5.66 6.00
CA PRO A 82 -16.38 -7.06 5.60
C PRO A 82 -16.46 -7.23 4.07
N ASN A 83 -16.91 -6.20 3.35
CA ASN A 83 -16.88 -6.17 1.89
C ASN A 83 -15.43 -6.12 1.39
N GLY A 84 -15.04 -7.13 0.59
CA GLY A 84 -13.70 -7.26 0.02
C GLY A 84 -13.25 -6.07 -0.84
N ASP A 85 -14.17 -5.43 -1.57
CA ASP A 85 -13.85 -4.27 -2.41
C ASP A 85 -13.46 -3.08 -1.53
N LEU A 86 -14.30 -2.75 -0.54
CA LEU A 86 -14.03 -1.67 0.41
C LEU A 86 -12.73 -1.92 1.18
N ALA A 87 -12.49 -3.16 1.62
CA ALA A 87 -11.26 -3.53 2.28
C ALA A 87 -10.04 -3.28 1.39
N ALA A 88 -10.09 -3.65 0.11
CA ALA A 88 -9.01 -3.40 -0.84
C ALA A 88 -8.70 -1.90 -0.99
N HIS A 89 -9.72 -1.05 -1.14
CA HIS A 89 -9.57 0.41 -1.19
C HIS A 89 -8.89 0.97 0.07
N LEU A 90 -9.31 0.50 1.24
CA LEU A 90 -8.77 0.94 2.52
C LEU A 90 -7.32 0.47 2.72
N VAL A 91 -6.99 -0.76 2.31
CA VAL A 91 -5.62 -1.27 2.37
C VAL A 91 -4.69 -0.49 1.44
N LEU A 92 -5.13 -0.20 0.20
CA LEU A 92 -4.36 0.64 -0.73
C LEU A 92 -4.20 2.08 -0.21
N THR A 93 -5.24 2.62 0.45
CA THR A 93 -5.17 3.93 1.11
C THR A 93 -4.13 3.93 2.24
N LEU A 94 -4.11 2.88 3.06
CA LEU A 94 -3.09 2.72 4.10
C LEU A 94 -1.68 2.62 3.50
N GLY A 95 -1.51 1.83 2.44
CA GLY A 95 -0.26 1.74 1.68
C GLY A 95 0.19 3.10 1.15
N ALA A 96 -0.73 3.91 0.62
CA ALA A 96 -0.43 5.24 0.13
C ALA A 96 0.08 6.20 1.22
N VAL A 97 -0.47 6.09 2.43
CA VAL A 97 0.02 6.85 3.59
C VAL A 97 1.43 6.38 3.98
N CYS A 98 1.65 5.07 4.05
CA CYS A 98 2.97 4.50 4.35
C CYS A 98 4.04 4.93 3.33
N ASP A 99 3.73 4.93 2.04
CA ASP A 99 4.63 5.38 0.97
C ASP A 99 5.03 6.85 1.14
N VAL A 100 4.06 7.70 1.47
CA VAL A 100 4.31 9.13 1.67
C VAL A 100 5.21 9.37 2.88
N VAL A 101 4.99 8.62 3.97
CA VAL A 101 5.84 8.65 5.15
C VAL A 101 7.25 8.16 4.80
N ALA A 102 7.38 7.07 4.04
CA ALA A 102 8.66 6.55 3.60
C ALA A 102 9.42 7.55 2.71
N GLY A 103 8.76 8.18 1.75
CA GLY A 103 9.34 9.22 0.89
C GLY A 103 9.80 10.45 1.69
N TRP A 104 9.00 10.88 2.67
CA TRP A 104 9.36 11.98 3.57
C TRP A 104 10.58 11.63 4.44
N LEU A 105 10.63 10.43 5.01
CA LEU A 105 11.77 9.95 5.80
C LEU A 105 13.03 9.87 4.93
N GLY A 106 12.93 9.30 3.73
CA GLY A 106 14.05 9.20 2.79
C GLY A 106 14.63 10.56 2.41
N GLY A 107 13.77 11.53 2.08
CA GLY A 107 14.20 12.91 1.86
C GLY A 107 14.85 13.54 3.09
N SER A 108 14.29 13.29 4.28
CA SER A 108 14.81 13.85 5.55
C SER A 108 16.21 13.34 5.89
N VAL A 109 16.49 12.06 5.63
CA VAL A 109 17.81 11.45 5.82
C VAL A 109 18.86 12.14 4.92
N VAL A 110 18.54 12.35 3.64
CA VAL A 110 19.45 13.06 2.71
C VAL A 110 19.73 14.48 3.17
N GLY A 111 18.71 15.19 3.65
CA GLY A 111 18.85 16.54 4.17
C GLY A 111 19.72 16.61 5.43
N TRP A 112 19.65 15.56 6.27
CA TRP A 112 20.45 15.45 7.48
C TRP A 112 21.92 15.22 7.17
N PHE A 113 22.28 14.33 6.24
CA PHE A 113 23.67 14.04 5.88
C PHE A 113 24.31 15.09 4.97
N GLY A 114 23.59 15.61 3.97
CA GLY A 114 24.15 16.62 3.05
C GLY A 114 24.26 18.02 3.67
N GLY A 115 23.53 18.28 4.76
CA GLY A 115 23.45 19.59 5.40
C GLY A 115 24.73 20.06 6.10
N TRP A 116 25.76 19.20 6.17
CA TRP A 116 27.04 19.46 6.83
C TRP A 116 28.02 20.22 5.93
N GLU A 117 27.85 20.14 4.61
CA GLU A 117 28.78 20.71 3.61
C GLU A 117 28.12 21.86 2.81
N ASP A 118 26.99 21.61 2.14
CA ASP A 118 26.18 22.65 1.47
C ASP A 118 24.69 22.42 1.74
N ARG A 119 24.13 23.28 2.59
CA ARG A 119 22.72 23.23 3.01
C ARG A 119 21.74 23.49 1.86
N SER A 120 22.13 24.16 0.78
CA SER A 120 21.29 24.42 -0.38
C SER A 120 21.22 23.23 -1.33
N LEU A 121 22.36 22.57 -1.59
CA LEU A 121 22.46 21.37 -2.39
C LEU A 121 21.74 20.18 -1.71
N ALA A 122 21.97 20.00 -0.40
CA ALA A 122 21.32 18.95 0.38
C ALA A 122 19.79 19.02 0.32
N ARG A 123 19.23 20.24 0.37
CA ARG A 123 17.77 20.46 0.27
C ARG A 123 17.22 20.10 -1.10
N ARG A 124 17.91 20.50 -2.17
CA ARG A 124 17.52 20.15 -3.54
C ARG A 124 17.58 18.65 -3.77
N ALA A 125 18.62 17.99 -3.27
CA ALA A 125 18.77 16.54 -3.33
C ALA A 125 17.66 15.80 -2.55
N SER A 126 17.32 16.28 -1.35
CA SER A 126 16.22 15.73 -0.53
C SER A 126 14.88 15.80 -1.25
N LEU A 127 14.56 16.96 -1.84
CA LEU A 127 13.35 17.17 -2.64
C LEU A 127 13.34 16.25 -3.87
N ALA A 128 14.47 16.12 -4.56
CA ALA A 128 14.59 15.25 -5.72
C ALA A 128 14.38 13.78 -5.35
N VAL A 129 14.99 13.28 -4.28
CA VAL A 129 14.81 11.90 -3.81
C VAL A 129 13.36 11.63 -3.41
N MET A 130 12.74 12.54 -2.67
CA MET A 130 11.32 12.40 -2.30
C MET A 130 10.41 12.41 -3.53
N ALA A 131 10.62 13.33 -4.48
CA ALA A 131 9.83 13.37 -5.70
C ALA A 131 10.05 12.13 -6.57
N LEU A 132 11.30 11.68 -6.72
CA LEU A 132 11.62 10.46 -7.46
C LEU A 132 10.94 9.25 -6.82
N TYR A 133 10.96 9.11 -5.50
CA TYR A 133 10.27 8.02 -4.81
C TYR A 133 8.73 8.12 -5.00
N LEU A 134 8.13 9.27 -4.68
CA LEU A 134 6.68 9.41 -4.73
C LEU A 134 6.12 9.32 -6.15
N PHE A 135 6.84 9.79 -7.17
CA PHE A 135 6.35 9.76 -8.55
C PHE A 135 6.92 8.61 -9.37
N ASN A 136 7.68 7.68 -8.78
CA ASN A 136 8.14 6.49 -9.48
C ASN A 136 6.96 5.52 -9.69
N PRO A 137 6.53 5.29 -10.94
CA PRO A 137 5.38 4.41 -11.22
C PRO A 137 5.67 2.95 -10.86
N ARG A 138 6.94 2.56 -10.73
CA ARG A 138 7.34 1.18 -10.43
C ARG A 138 7.24 0.80 -8.97
N ILE A 139 7.17 1.77 -8.04
CA ILE A 139 7.14 1.48 -6.60
C ILE A 139 5.83 0.82 -6.17
N GLY A 140 4.75 0.99 -6.95
CA GLY A 140 3.48 0.28 -6.78
C GLY A 140 3.20 -0.78 -7.85
N GLN A 141 4.08 -0.95 -8.84
CA GLN A 141 3.91 -1.92 -9.94
C GLN A 141 4.98 -3.00 -9.80
N TRP A 142 4.71 -4.01 -8.98
CA TRP A 142 5.56 -5.20 -8.97
C TRP A 142 5.35 -5.97 -10.28
N ILE A 143 6.43 -6.12 -11.04
CA ILE A 143 6.53 -7.01 -12.20
C ILE A 143 6.62 -8.44 -11.66
N GLY A 144 5.47 -8.99 -11.27
CA GLY A 144 5.26 -10.39 -10.93
C GLY A 144 3.92 -10.78 -11.52
N ASN A 145 3.94 -11.75 -12.45
CA ASN A 145 2.85 -12.31 -13.24
C ASN A 145 1.52 -11.54 -13.17
N ARG A 146 1.17 -10.85 -14.27
CA ARG A 146 -0.17 -10.30 -14.43
C ARG A 146 -1.19 -11.39 -14.10
N VAL A 147 -2.13 -11.06 -13.23
CA VAL A 147 -3.33 -11.88 -13.04
C VAL A 147 -4.04 -11.85 -14.38
N ASP A 148 -3.97 -12.95 -15.13
CA ASP A 148 -4.75 -13.09 -16.35
C ASP A 148 -6.25 -12.98 -15.97
N ASP A 149 -7.08 -12.49 -16.88
CA ASP A 149 -8.51 -12.20 -16.59
C ASP A 149 -9.24 -13.42 -15.98
N ASP A 150 -8.81 -14.63 -16.33
CA ASP A 150 -9.33 -15.90 -15.80
C ASP A 150 -9.04 -16.12 -14.30
N ASP A 151 -7.88 -15.67 -13.82
CA ASP A 151 -7.49 -15.79 -12.41
C ASP A 151 -8.16 -14.70 -11.56
N ALA A 152 -8.39 -13.51 -12.12
CA ALA A 152 -9.13 -12.44 -11.45
C ALA A 152 -10.59 -12.86 -11.16
N VAL A 153 -11.23 -13.59 -12.08
CA VAL A 153 -12.58 -14.15 -11.89
C VAL A 153 -12.60 -15.22 -10.80
N ARG A 154 -11.59 -16.11 -10.74
CA ARG A 154 -11.46 -17.11 -9.66
C ARG A 154 -11.24 -16.48 -8.30
N VAL A 155 -10.41 -15.45 -8.22
CA VAL A 155 -10.12 -14.72 -6.98
C VAL A 155 -11.36 -13.97 -6.48
N ARG A 156 -12.10 -13.31 -7.38
CA ARG A 156 -13.40 -12.70 -7.04
C ARG A 156 -14.40 -13.75 -6.54
N GLY A 157 -14.41 -14.93 -7.15
CA GLY A 157 -15.21 -16.07 -6.69
C GLY A 157 -14.85 -16.51 -5.26
N ARG A 158 -13.57 -16.47 -4.86
CA ARG A 158 -13.14 -16.77 -3.48
C ARG A 158 -13.50 -15.67 -2.49
N LEU A 159 -13.42 -14.41 -2.89
CA LEU A 159 -13.86 -13.28 -2.06
C LEU A 159 -15.39 -13.28 -1.87
N GLY A 160 -16.16 -13.51 -2.95
CA GLY A 160 -17.62 -13.62 -2.89
C GLY A 160 -18.13 -14.92 -2.24
N ALA A 161 -17.41 -16.03 -2.35
CA ALA A 161 -17.74 -17.26 -1.61
C ALA A 161 -17.49 -17.12 -0.10
N ALA A 162 -16.57 -16.25 0.32
CA ALA A 162 -16.35 -15.92 1.73
C ALA A 162 -17.44 -15.00 2.30
N ASP A 163 -18.31 -14.43 1.47
CA ASP A 163 -19.51 -13.68 1.89
C ASP A 163 -20.71 -14.62 2.15
N GLY A 164 -20.59 -15.91 1.78
CA GLY A 164 -21.64 -16.93 1.90
C GLY A 164 -21.46 -17.94 3.04
N VAL A 165 -20.46 -17.76 3.91
CA VAL A 165 -20.25 -18.60 5.11
C VAL A 165 -20.53 -17.74 6.34
N ALA A 166 -21.82 -17.50 6.57
CA ALA A 166 -22.38 -17.06 7.85
C ALA A 166 -23.16 -18.22 8.46
#